data_AF-A0A7X0P858-F1
#
_entry.id   AF-A0A7X0P858-F1
#
_cell.length_a   1.000
_cell.length_b   1.000
_cell.length_c   1.000
_cell.angle_alpha   90.00
_cell.angle_beta   90.00
_cell.angle_gamma   90.00
#
_symmetry.space_group_name_H-M   'P 1'
#
loop_
_entity.id
_entity.type
_entity.pdbx_description
1 polymer ?
#
loop_
_entity_poly.entity_id
_entity_poly.type
_entity_poly.pdbx_seq_one_letter_code
_entity_poly.pdbx_strand_id
1 'polypeptide(L)'
;MMAKAARAAAAWRTYREVTRPGSPKLTTRLRAIPRMIGAVMRGRYAGLGKGKLAMLGLGVVYLVSPFDVVPDFLMLIGVADDFGVFLWLMASLLGESGRYVEHERHVIQARLEEG
;
A
#
# COMPACT_ATOMS: atom_id res chain seq x y z
N MET A 1 -8.04 -24.30 -5.38
CA MET A 1 -6.94 -23.62 -6.13
C MET A 1 -7.28 -22.19 -6.59
N MET A 2 -8.47 -21.91 -7.14
CA MET A 2 -8.81 -20.62 -7.79
C MET A 2 -8.51 -19.34 -6.97
N ALA A 3 -8.71 -19.34 -5.65
CA ALA A 3 -8.49 -18.15 -4.81
C ALA A 3 -7.03 -17.65 -4.79
N LYS A 4 -6.04 -18.54 -4.94
CA LYS A 4 -4.61 -18.14 -5.01
C LYS A 4 -4.30 -17.48 -6.36
N ALA A 5 -4.82 -18.02 -7.46
CA ALA A 5 -4.67 -17.45 -8.80
C ALA A 5 -5.34 -16.06 -8.93
N ALA A 6 -6.54 -15.89 -8.35
CA ALA A 6 -7.22 -14.60 -8.32
C ALA A 6 -6.42 -13.51 -7.57
N ARG A 7 -5.77 -13.87 -6.45
CA ARG A 7 -4.88 -12.96 -5.69
C ARG A 7 -3.61 -12.61 -6.47
N ALA A 8 -2.97 -13.60 -7.11
CA ALA A 8 -1.81 -13.36 -7.97
C ALA A 8 -2.16 -12.45 -9.17
N ALA A 9 -3.31 -12.67 -9.82
CA ALA A 9 -3.79 -11.82 -10.91
C ALA A 9 -4.20 -10.40 -10.48
N ALA A 10 -4.59 -10.21 -9.21
CA ALA A 10 -4.81 -8.88 -8.64
C ALA A 10 -3.48 -8.15 -8.36
N ALA A 11 -2.48 -8.86 -7.81
CA ALA A 11 -1.15 -8.32 -7.60
C ALA A 11 -0.45 -7.95 -8.93
N TRP A 12 -0.52 -8.83 -9.94
CA TRP A 12 0.05 -8.58 -11.27
C TRP A 12 -0.58 -7.39 -11.99
N ARG A 13 -1.91 -7.22 -11.90
CA ARG A 13 -2.60 -6.02 -12.43
C ARG A 13 -2.14 -4.75 -11.72
N THR A 14 -2.06 -4.79 -10.39
CA THR A 14 -1.56 -3.67 -9.56
C THR A 14 -0.13 -3.28 -9.97
N TYR A 15 0.79 -4.26 -10.07
CA TYR A 15 2.16 -4.06 -10.47
C TYR A 15 2.27 -3.44 -11.88
N ARG A 16 1.56 -4.00 -12.86
CA ARG A 16 1.54 -3.49 -14.25
C ARG A 16 0.98 -2.07 -14.34
N GLU A 17 0.11 -1.66 -13.43
CA GLU A 17 -0.37 -0.27 -13.31
C GLU A 17 0.69 0.69 -12.78
N VAL A 18 1.49 0.28 -11.78
CA VAL A 18 2.56 1.11 -11.21
C VAL A 18 3.66 1.39 -12.24
N THR A 19 3.99 0.40 -13.06
CA THR A 19 5.13 0.45 -14.01
C THR A 19 4.75 0.98 -15.40
N ARG A 20 3.53 1.52 -15.59
CA ARG A 20 3.15 2.18 -16.87
C ARG A 20 3.98 3.44 -17.11
N PRO A 21 4.45 3.69 -18.35
CA PRO A 21 4.98 5.00 -18.73
C PRO A 21 3.97 6.10 -18.42
N GLY A 22 4.41 7.15 -17.74
CA GLY A 22 3.53 8.22 -17.24
C GLY A 22 3.07 8.08 -15.79
N SER A 23 3.37 6.98 -15.10
CA SER A 23 3.02 6.85 -13.68
C SER A 23 3.77 7.90 -12.81
N PRO A 24 3.15 8.53 -11.80
CA PRO A 24 3.80 9.64 -11.09
C PRO A 24 5.04 9.25 -10.27
N LYS A 25 5.96 10.22 -10.18
CA LYS A 25 7.26 10.11 -9.50
C LYS A 25 7.09 9.64 -8.04
N LEU A 26 8.03 8.83 -7.55
CA LEU A 26 8.03 8.30 -6.18
C LEU A 26 7.86 9.40 -5.12
N THR A 27 8.51 10.55 -5.31
CA THR A 27 8.39 11.72 -4.42
C THR A 27 6.97 12.29 -4.36
N THR A 28 6.23 12.29 -5.49
CA THR A 28 4.82 12.68 -5.54
C THR A 28 3.95 11.70 -4.74
N ARG A 29 4.22 10.39 -4.87
CA ARG A 29 3.50 9.33 -4.13
C ARG A 29 3.69 9.49 -2.62
N LEU A 30 4.93 9.69 -2.16
CA LEU A 30 5.24 9.91 -0.74
C LEU A 30 4.50 11.14 -0.18
N ARG A 31 4.47 12.26 -0.91
CA ARG A 31 3.73 13.48 -0.53
C ARG A 31 2.19 13.33 -0.59
N ALA A 32 1.67 12.27 -1.18
CA ALA A 32 0.23 11.98 -1.22
C ALA A 32 -0.26 11.22 0.02
N ILE A 33 0.60 10.43 0.67
CA ILE A 33 0.25 9.58 1.84
C ILE A 33 -0.55 10.32 2.94
N PRO A 34 -0.09 11.46 3.51
CA PRO A 34 -0.85 12.14 4.58
C PRO A 34 -2.19 12.71 4.09
N ARG A 35 -2.27 13.14 2.82
CA ARG A 35 -3.51 13.64 2.20
C ARG A 35 -4.52 12.51 2.01
N MET A 36 -4.06 11.35 1.55
CA MET A 36 -4.84 10.11 1.41
C MET A 36 -5.43 9.64 2.75
N ILE A 37 -4.58 9.56 3.80
CA ILE A 37 -5.01 9.19 5.16
C ILE A 37 -6.17 10.08 5.61
N GLY A 38 -5.99 11.41 5.51
CA GLY A 38 -7.05 12.34 5.86
C GLY A 38 -8.29 12.23 4.98
N ALA A 39 -8.17 11.88 3.70
CA ALA A 39 -9.32 11.67 2.82
C ALA A 39 -10.15 10.44 3.24
N VAL A 40 -9.50 9.32 3.56
CA VAL A 40 -10.15 8.08 4.05
C VAL A 40 -10.84 8.31 5.40
N MET A 41 -10.17 8.96 6.36
CA MET A 41 -10.75 9.24 7.67
C MET A 41 -12.04 10.06 7.56
N ARG A 42 -12.03 11.06 6.66
CA ARG A 42 -13.18 11.94 6.34
C ARG A 42 -14.19 11.33 5.37
N GLY A 43 -14.05 10.07 4.96
CA GLY A 43 -14.96 9.40 4.02
C GLY A 43 -14.93 9.94 2.58
N ARG A 44 -13.98 10.84 2.26
CA ARG A 44 -13.83 11.48 0.94
C ARG A 44 -13.01 10.66 -0.06
N TYR A 45 -12.60 9.45 0.33
CA TYR A 45 -11.96 8.49 -0.57
C TYR A 45 -12.47 7.08 -0.28
N ALA A 46 -13.33 6.56 -1.15
CA ALA A 46 -13.94 5.23 -1.01
C ALA A 46 -13.05 4.07 -1.46
N GLY A 47 -11.99 4.34 -2.24
CA GLY A 47 -11.08 3.30 -2.75
C GLY A 47 -10.23 2.61 -1.68
N LEU A 48 -10.15 3.18 -0.46
CA LEU A 48 -9.50 2.57 0.69
C LEU A 48 -10.41 2.70 1.92
N GLY A 49 -11.06 1.60 2.31
CA GLY A 49 -11.89 1.55 3.51
C GLY A 49 -11.07 1.75 4.80
N LYS A 50 -11.68 2.38 5.82
CA LYS A 50 -11.03 2.72 7.10
C LYS A 50 -10.33 1.52 7.77
N GLY A 51 -10.95 0.34 7.77
CA GLY A 51 -10.35 -0.88 8.31
C GLY A 51 -9.11 -1.37 7.54
N LYS A 52 -9.09 -1.22 6.21
CA LYS A 52 -7.90 -1.54 5.40
C LYS A 52 -6.79 -0.52 5.61
N LEU A 53 -7.13 0.77 5.81
CA LEU A 53 -6.15 1.78 6.22
C LEU A 53 -5.55 1.46 7.60
N ALA A 54 -6.37 1.06 8.57
CA ALA A 54 -5.91 0.67 9.91
C ALA A 54 -4.96 -0.54 9.85
N MET A 55 -5.26 -1.56 9.04
CA MET A 55 -4.39 -2.72 8.84
C MET A 55 -3.05 -2.35 8.17
N LEU A 56 -3.05 -1.44 7.19
CA LEU A 56 -1.82 -0.92 6.59
C LEU A 56 -1.00 -0.10 7.60
N GLY A 57 -1.66 0.71 8.42
CA GLY A 57 -1.03 1.47 9.51
C GLY A 57 -0.39 0.54 10.55
N LEU A 58 -1.10 -0.51 10.97
CA LEU A 58 -0.58 -1.52 11.90
C LEU A 58 0.65 -2.25 11.33
N GLY A 59 0.64 -2.60 10.04
CA GLY A 59 1.81 -3.17 9.36
C GLY A 59 3.01 -2.23 9.25
N VAL A 60 2.79 -0.91 9.14
CA VAL A 60 3.86 0.09 9.20
C VAL A 60 4.38 0.27 10.63
N VAL A 61 3.51 0.29 11.64
CA VAL A 61 3.92 0.34 13.06
C VAL A 61 4.76 -0.89 13.43
N TYR A 62 4.36 -2.08 12.98
CA TYR A 62 5.11 -3.33 13.14
C TYR A 62 6.51 -3.26 12.49
N LEU A 63 6.63 -2.64 11.31
CA LEU A 63 7.92 -2.39 10.66
C LEU A 63 8.78 -1.35 11.40
N VAL A 64 8.18 -0.30 11.97
CA VAL A 64 8.93 0.82 12.58
C VAL A 64 9.36 0.50 14.02
N SER A 65 8.59 -0.33 14.74
CA SER A 65 8.89 -0.73 16.13
C SER A 65 9.06 -2.24 16.35
N PRO A 66 9.92 -2.96 15.58
CA PRO A 66 10.27 -4.34 15.87
C PRO A 66 11.24 -4.44 17.06
N PHE A 67 11.97 -3.37 17.39
CA PHE A 67 13.02 -3.33 18.40
C PHE A 67 12.58 -3.62 19.84
N ASP A 68 11.28 -3.61 20.15
CA ASP A 68 10.74 -3.90 21.49
C ASP A 68 10.35 -5.39 21.67
N VAL A 69 10.42 -6.19 20.60
CA VAL A 69 10.08 -7.63 20.61
C VAL A 69 11.20 -8.49 20.01
N VAL A 70 11.91 -7.96 19.01
CA VAL A 70 13.02 -8.64 18.33
C VAL A 70 14.19 -9.00 19.26
N PRO A 71 14.64 -8.16 20.24
CA PRO A 71 15.72 -8.56 21.14
C PRO A 71 15.36 -9.77 21.99
N ASP A 72 14.19 -9.76 22.62
CA ASP A 72 13.73 -10.84 23.51
C ASP A 72 13.37 -12.12 22.73
N PHE A 73 12.86 -12.00 21.50
CA PHE A 73 12.46 -13.14 20.69
C PHE A 73 13.60 -13.76 19.86
N LEU A 74 14.58 -12.97 19.38
CA LEU A 74 15.79 -13.50 18.72
C LEU A 74 16.68 -14.27 19.69
N MET A 75 16.63 -13.95 20.98
CA MET A 75 17.28 -14.74 22.03
C MET A 75 16.61 -16.11 22.23
N LEU A 76 15.46 -16.37 21.59
CA LEU A 76 14.63 -17.56 21.80
C LEU A 76 14.48 -18.46 20.55
N ILE A 77 14.03 -17.97 19.37
CA ILE A 77 13.65 -18.85 18.24
C ILE A 77 13.94 -18.30 16.81
N GLY A 78 14.79 -18.99 16.04
CA GLY A 78 14.42 -19.59 14.75
C GLY A 78 14.35 -18.80 13.41
N VAL A 79 14.62 -17.49 13.32
CA VAL A 79 15.01 -16.65 12.13
C VAL A 79 14.26 -16.75 10.76
N ALA A 80 13.69 -17.87 10.29
CA ALA A 80 13.52 -18.12 8.85
C ALA A 80 12.19 -17.72 8.16
N ASP A 81 11.05 -17.63 8.86
CA ASP A 81 9.72 -17.53 8.19
C ASP A 81 9.23 -16.08 7.96
N ASP A 82 9.37 -15.19 8.96
CA ASP A 82 8.70 -13.88 8.96
C ASP A 82 9.27 -12.84 7.98
N PHE A 83 10.54 -12.95 7.59
CA PHE A 83 11.17 -11.98 6.69
C PHE A 83 10.53 -11.97 5.28
N GLY A 84 10.03 -13.12 4.83
CA GLY A 84 9.29 -13.24 3.56
C GLY A 84 7.93 -12.52 3.60
N VAL A 85 7.21 -12.63 4.73
CA VAL A 85 5.93 -11.94 4.95
C VAL A 85 6.14 -10.42 4.98
N PHE A 86 7.20 -9.97 5.65
CA PHE A 86 7.58 -8.56 5.67
C PHE A 86 7.84 -8.00 4.25
N LEU A 87 8.67 -8.67 3.45
CA LEU A 87 8.98 -8.23 2.08
C LEU A 87 7.72 -8.20 1.19
N TRP A 88 6.82 -9.16 1.36
CA TRP A 88 5.53 -9.20 0.66
C TRP A 88 4.60 -8.05 1.06
N LEU A 89 4.56 -7.66 2.34
CA LEU A 89 3.80 -6.49 2.81
C LEU A 89 4.33 -5.19 2.20
N MET A 90 5.65 -5.02 2.14
CA MET A 90 6.28 -3.84 1.51
C MET A 90 6.00 -3.74 0.01
N ALA A 91 6.14 -4.85 -0.72
CA ALA A 91 5.79 -4.90 -2.14
C ALA A 91 4.29 -4.56 -2.38
N SER A 92 3.41 -5.07 -1.51
CA SER A 92 1.97 -4.83 -1.59
C SER A 92 1.60 -3.36 -1.30
N LEU A 93 2.19 -2.76 -0.28
CA LEU A 93 2.00 -1.35 0.09
C LEU A 93 2.46 -0.40 -1.04
N LEU A 94 3.63 -0.67 -1.61
CA LEU A 94 4.18 0.13 -2.70
C LEU A 94 3.31 0.00 -3.96
N GLY A 95 2.82 -1.21 -4.27
CA GLY A 95 1.86 -1.47 -5.34
C GLY A 95 0.54 -0.69 -5.20
N GLU A 96 -0.03 -0.65 -3.99
CA GLU A 96 -1.28 0.09 -3.74
C GLU A 96 -1.08 1.62 -3.85
N SER A 97 0.05 2.15 -3.38
CA SER A 97 0.45 3.55 -3.61
C SER A 97 0.59 3.88 -5.11
N GLY A 98 0.89 2.85 -5.90
CA GLY A 98 0.88 2.82 -7.36
C GLY A 98 -0.45 3.29 -7.95
N ARG A 99 -1.53 2.57 -7.61
CA ARG A 99 -2.88 2.82 -8.15
C ARG A 99 -3.52 4.09 -7.62
N TYR A 100 -3.32 4.41 -6.34
CA TYR A 100 -3.94 5.58 -5.73
C TYR A 100 -3.67 6.87 -6.53
N VAL A 101 -2.42 7.04 -6.96
CA VAL A 101 -1.99 8.27 -7.63
C VAL A 101 -2.38 8.29 -9.12
N GLU A 102 -2.63 7.13 -9.74
CA GLU A 102 -3.26 7.08 -11.06
C GLU A 102 -4.75 7.47 -10.97
N HIS A 103 -5.43 7.05 -9.90
CA HIS A 103 -6.79 7.51 -9.61
C HIS A 103 -6.86 9.03 -9.32
N GLU A 104 -5.90 9.61 -8.57
CA GLU A 104 -5.80 11.08 -8.42
C GLU A 104 -5.68 11.78 -9.79
N ARG A 105 -4.89 11.22 -10.73
CA ARG A 105 -4.75 11.77 -12.10
C ARG A 105 -6.08 11.79 -12.84
N HIS A 106 -6.82 10.68 -12.85
CA HIS A 106 -8.12 10.60 -13.52
C HIS A 106 -9.16 11.58 -12.94
N VAL A 107 -9.20 11.72 -11.60
CA VAL A 107 -10.12 12.66 -10.93
C VAL A 107 -9.78 14.13 -11.25
N ILE A 108 -8.49 14.46 -11.43
CA ILE A 108 -8.07 15.81 -11.84
C ILE A 108 -8.41 16.08 -13.31
N GLN A 109 -8.25 15.11 -14.21
CA GLN A 109 -8.60 15.29 -15.62
C GLN A 109 -10.12 15.45 -15.82
N ALA A 110 -10.96 14.62 -15.19
CA ALA A 110 -12.41 14.74 -15.28
C ALA A 110 -12.90 16.14 -14.85
N ARG A 111 -12.30 16.72 -13.80
CA ARG A 111 -12.60 18.09 -13.34
C ARG A 111 -12.20 19.20 -14.32
N LEU A 112 -11.29 18.93 -15.25
CA LEU A 112 -10.86 19.89 -16.29
C LEU A 112 -11.66 19.76 -17.59
N GLU A 113 -12.40 18.65 -17.78
CA GLU A 113 -13.31 18.44 -18.91
C GLU A 113 -14.74 18.94 -18.59
N GLU A 114 -15.06 19.19 -17.31
CA GLU A 114 -16.37 19.64 -16.81
C GLU A 114 -16.48 21.16 -16.57
N GLY A 115 -15.47 21.97 -16.93
CA GLY A 115 -15.39 23.41 -16.62
C GLY A 115 -14.92 24.30 -17.78
#